data_AF-A0A139MHC7-F1
#
_entry.id   AF-A0A139MHC7-F1
#
_cell.length_a   1.000
_cell.length_b   1.000
_cell.length_c   1.000
_cell.angle_alpha   90.00
_cell.angle_beta   90.00
_cell.angle_gamma   90.00
#
_symmetry.space_group_name_H-M   'P 1'
#
loop_
_entity.id
_entity.type
_entity.pdbx_description
1 polymer ?
#
loop_
_entity_poly.entity_id
_entity_poly.type
_entity_poly.pdbx_seq_one_letter_code
_entity_poly.pdbx_strand_id
1 'polypeptide(L)'
;MKQLIRLEKIFYKRIQPEKILKSKEDKGGYLTINIPIESGKIKTLKIHRLVAEAFIPKKENKFYINHIDENKKNNHVDNLEWVSQSENNAHGTRSEKFIAIKKYSLDGKLLGVYPTLREAGRSVERPNGKTGEGNRKSIKKCCDGELEQSMGYKWKYSKSTPQG
;
A
#
# COMPACT_ATOMS: atom_id res chain seq x y z
N MET A 1 14.94 43.71 -55.74
CA MET A 1 15.52 42.47 -55.20
C MET A 1 14.95 42.27 -53.79
N LYS A 2 13.90 41.46 -53.64
CA LYS A 2 13.28 41.16 -52.33
C LYS A 2 13.90 39.84 -51.82
N GLN A 3 14.80 39.90 -50.85
CA GLN A 3 15.14 38.71 -50.06
C GLN A 3 14.24 38.69 -48.83
N LEU A 4 13.16 37.90 -48.94
CA LEU A 4 12.35 37.43 -47.82
C LEU A 4 13.21 36.43 -47.04
N ILE A 5 13.86 36.88 -45.98
CA ILE A 5 14.47 35.98 -45.00
C ILE A 5 13.32 35.36 -44.21
N ARG A 6 13.11 34.07 -44.48
CA ARG A 6 12.22 33.14 -43.80
C ARG A 6 12.43 33.26 -42.28
N LEU A 7 11.49 33.92 -41.60
CA LEU A 7 11.39 33.88 -40.14
C LEU A 7 10.99 32.46 -39.75
N GLU A 8 11.99 31.60 -39.55
CA GLU A 8 11.79 30.35 -38.85
C GLU A 8 11.18 30.68 -37.49
N LYS A 9 10.06 30.02 -37.18
CA LYS A 9 9.39 30.04 -35.89
C LYS A 9 10.36 29.56 -34.82
N ILE A 10 11.18 30.45 -34.29
CA ILE A 10 11.84 30.24 -33.01
C ILE A 10 10.73 30.36 -31.98
N PHE A 11 10.12 29.21 -31.66
CA PHE A 11 9.32 29.06 -30.45
C PHE A 11 10.24 29.40 -29.29
N TYR A 12 10.16 30.65 -28.80
CA TYR A 12 10.69 31.02 -27.51
C TYR A 12 10.02 30.10 -26.47
N LYS A 13 10.69 29.01 -26.11
CA LYS A 13 10.30 28.17 -24.99
C LYS A 13 10.45 29.06 -23.76
N ARG A 14 9.33 29.62 -23.31
CA ARG A 14 9.27 30.55 -22.17
C ARG A 14 9.96 29.89 -20.98
N ILE A 15 11.17 30.35 -20.64
CA ILE A 15 11.90 29.91 -19.46
C ILE A 15 11.04 30.33 -18.26
N GLN A 16 10.45 29.35 -17.58
CA GLN A 16 9.71 29.61 -16.36
C GLN A 16 10.73 29.84 -15.24
N PRO A 17 10.54 30.87 -14.40
CA PRO A 17 11.41 31.07 -13.25
C PRO A 17 11.37 29.84 -12.33
N GLU A 18 12.49 29.55 -11.68
CA GLU A 18 12.56 28.49 -10.68
C GLU A 18 11.46 28.66 -9.64
N LYS A 19 10.72 27.58 -9.41
CA LYS A 19 9.56 27.59 -8.50
C LYS A 19 9.57 26.33 -7.66
N ILE A 20 9.60 26.51 -6.35
CA ILE A 20 9.35 25.44 -5.40
C ILE A 20 7.86 25.08 -5.48
N LEU A 21 7.57 23.85 -5.89
CA LEU A 21 6.20 23.35 -6.01
C LEU A 21 5.65 22.98 -4.64
N LYS A 22 4.42 23.39 -4.35
CA LYS A 22 3.71 22.97 -3.14
C LYS A 22 3.29 21.51 -3.26
N SER A 23 3.64 20.71 -2.26
CA SER A 23 3.21 19.32 -2.13
C SER A 23 1.79 19.22 -1.57
N LYS A 24 1.11 18.13 -1.89
CA LYS A 24 -0.18 17.73 -1.28
C LYS A 24 -0.18 16.25 -0.91
N GLU A 25 -0.97 15.87 0.08
CA GLU A 25 -1.18 14.47 0.44
C GLU A 25 -2.17 13.80 -0.51
N ASP A 26 -1.85 12.57 -0.95
CA ASP A 26 -2.79 11.71 -1.65
C ASP A 26 -3.67 10.93 -0.65
N LYS A 27 -4.69 10.22 -1.17
CA LYS A 27 -5.58 9.38 -0.34
C LYS A 27 -4.84 8.27 0.43
N GLY A 28 -3.61 7.94 0.02
CA GLY A 28 -2.75 6.96 0.68
C GLY A 28 -1.78 7.56 1.70
N GLY A 29 -1.83 8.88 1.93
CA GLY A 29 -0.95 9.62 2.84
C GLY A 29 0.42 9.99 2.27
N TYR A 30 0.65 9.81 0.97
CA TYR A 30 1.92 10.16 0.34
C TYR A 30 1.93 11.61 -0.15
N LEU A 31 3.06 12.29 -0.01
CA LEU A 31 3.24 13.61 -0.61
C LEU A 31 3.41 13.50 -2.13
N THR A 32 2.69 14.37 -2.84
CA THR A 32 2.65 14.44 -4.30
C THR A 32 2.80 15.87 -4.79
N ILE A 33 3.29 16.01 -6.02
CA ILE A 33 3.34 17.27 -6.77
C ILE A 33 2.65 17.10 -8.11
N ASN A 34 2.08 18.20 -8.60
CA ASN A 34 1.43 18.27 -9.90
C ASN A 34 2.34 19.02 -10.87
N ILE A 35 2.73 18.38 -11.98
CA ILE A 35 3.60 18.97 -13.00
C ILE A 35 2.84 19.00 -14.33
N PRO A 36 2.72 20.17 -14.98
CA PRO A 36 2.18 20.25 -16.33
C PRO A 36 3.13 19.57 -17.32
N ILE A 37 2.59 18.77 -18.22
CA ILE A 37 3.34 18.12 -19.29
C ILE A 37 3.02 18.75 -20.65
N GLU A 38 3.84 18.49 -21.66
CA GLU A 38 3.77 19.13 -22.99
C GLU A 38 2.40 19.01 -23.68
N SER A 39 1.65 17.95 -23.39
CA SER A 39 0.28 17.77 -23.87
C SER A 39 -0.78 18.69 -23.22
N GLY A 40 -0.37 19.62 -22.35
CA GLY A 40 -1.26 20.47 -21.55
C GLY A 40 -1.94 19.76 -20.37
N LYS A 41 -1.72 18.44 -20.22
CA LYS A 41 -2.24 17.66 -19.09
C LYS A 41 -1.39 17.88 -17.84
N ILE A 42 -1.94 17.56 -16.67
CA ILE A 42 -1.22 17.56 -15.39
C ILE A 42 -0.85 16.12 -15.04
N LYS A 43 0.44 15.88 -14.78
CA LYS A 43 0.94 14.62 -14.23
C LYS A 43 1.15 14.76 -12.73
N THR A 44 0.58 13.86 -11.95
CA THR A 44 0.82 13.80 -10.50
C THR A 44 1.98 12.84 -10.24
N LEU A 45 3.02 13.31 -9.55
CA LEU A 45 4.19 12.51 -9.18
C LEU A 45 4.31 12.42 -7.66
N LYS A 46 4.84 11.29 -7.17
CA LYS A 46 5.06 11.03 -5.73
C LYS A 46 6.47 11.46 -5.35
N ILE A 47 6.59 12.24 -4.26
CA ILE A 47 7.87 12.85 -3.87
C ILE A 47 8.92 11.80 -3.51
N HIS A 48 8.59 10.81 -2.66
CA HIS A 48 9.54 9.72 -2.32
C HIS A 48 10.11 9.00 -3.55
N ARG A 49 9.31 8.82 -4.61
CA ARG A 49 9.80 8.19 -5.84
C ARG A 49 10.79 9.07 -6.57
N LEU A 50 10.49 10.37 -6.68
CA LEU A 50 11.41 11.34 -7.29
C LEU A 50 12.74 11.41 -6.53
N VAL A 51 12.69 11.47 -5.20
CA VAL A 51 13.89 11.49 -4.35
C VAL A 51 14.68 10.19 -4.54
N ALA A 52 14.03 9.03 -4.40
CA ALA A 52 14.74 7.75 -4.52
C ALA A 52 15.30 7.51 -5.92
N GLU A 53 14.57 7.84 -6.99
CA GLU A 53 15.05 7.71 -8.37
C GLU A 53 16.22 8.65 -8.69
N ALA A 54 16.31 9.81 -8.02
CA ALA A 54 17.40 10.77 -8.22
C ALA A 54 18.65 10.47 -7.39
N PHE A 55 18.49 9.99 -6.16
CA PHE A 55 19.59 9.93 -5.18
C PHE A 55 19.97 8.52 -4.72
N ILE A 56 19.15 7.50 -5.01
CA ILE A 56 19.39 6.13 -4.53
C ILE A 56 19.63 5.21 -5.73
N PRO A 57 20.86 4.68 -5.89
CA PRO A 57 21.17 3.72 -6.94
C PRO A 57 20.18 2.55 -6.92
N LYS A 58 19.53 2.32 -8.06
CA LYS A 58 18.53 1.26 -8.18
C LYS A 58 19.20 -0.11 -8.09
N LYS A 59 18.74 -0.92 -7.13
CA LYS A 59 19.17 -2.32 -6.99
C LYS A 59 18.39 -3.22 -7.94
N GLU A 60 19.04 -4.24 -8.48
CA GLU A 60 18.39 -5.24 -9.32
C GLU A 60 17.26 -5.96 -8.55
N ASN A 61 16.17 -6.32 -9.24
CA ASN A 61 14.99 -6.98 -8.67
C ASN A 61 14.23 -6.19 -7.57
N LYS A 62 14.56 -4.91 -7.36
CA LYS A 62 13.85 -4.02 -6.44
C LYS A 62 13.12 -2.92 -7.21
N PHE A 63 11.80 -2.88 -7.03
CA PHE A 63 10.90 -2.05 -7.85
C PHE A 63 10.02 -1.10 -7.02
N TYR A 64 10.03 -1.24 -5.70
CA TYR A 64 9.23 -0.46 -4.77
C TYR A 64 10.13 0.40 -3.89
N ILE A 65 9.61 1.54 -3.44
CA ILE A 65 10.27 2.40 -2.46
C ILE A 65 9.55 2.23 -1.13
N ASN A 66 10.33 1.91 -0.10
CA ASN A 66 9.86 1.79 1.27
C ASN A 66 10.33 3.01 2.10
N HIS A 67 9.52 3.39 3.09
CA HIS A 67 9.88 4.36 4.12
C HIS A 67 10.29 3.57 5.36
N ILE A 68 11.56 3.67 5.77
CA ILE A 68 12.14 2.85 6.85
C ILE A 68 11.42 3.12 8.19
N ASP A 69 11.02 4.36 8.44
CA ASP A 69 10.29 4.79 9.63
C ASP A 69 8.75 4.65 9.54
N GLU A 70 8.23 4.06 8.46
CA GLU A 70 6.79 4.00 8.10
C GLU A 70 6.09 5.37 7.92
N ASN A 71 6.81 6.49 8.03
CA ASN A 71 6.26 7.83 7.87
C ASN A 71 6.36 8.29 6.41
N LYS A 72 5.26 8.17 5.70
CA LYS A 72 5.12 8.55 4.27
C LYS A 72 5.40 10.02 3.96
N LYS A 73 5.49 10.89 4.98
CA LYS A 73 5.83 12.31 4.85
C LYS A 73 7.33 12.57 5.00
N ASN A 74 8.08 11.66 5.63
CA ASN A 74 9.52 11.74 5.76
C ASN A 74 10.21 11.26 4.47
N ASN A 75 10.44 12.18 3.54
CA ASN A 75 11.03 11.87 2.23
C ASN A 75 12.55 12.14 2.18
N HIS A 76 13.23 12.16 3.33
CA HIS A 76 14.69 12.24 3.35
C HIS A 76 15.31 11.00 2.70
N VAL A 77 16.39 11.19 1.94
CA VAL A 77 17.04 10.10 1.19
C VAL A 77 17.42 8.92 2.09
N ASP A 78 17.93 9.21 3.29
CA ASP A 78 18.35 8.19 4.27
C ASP A 78 17.18 7.41 4.88
N ASN A 79 15.94 7.89 4.70
CA ASN A 79 14.72 7.20 5.15
C ASN A 79 14.06 6.36 4.05
N LEU A 80 14.63 6.36 2.84
CA LEU A 80 14.07 5.67 1.68
C LEU A 80 14.97 4.52 1.24
N GLU A 81 14.37 3.42 0.83
CA GLU A 81 15.10 2.30 0.26
C GLU A 81 14.34 1.62 -0.87
N TRP A 82 15.09 1.09 -1.84
CA TRP A 82 14.54 0.16 -2.82
C TRP A 82 14.29 -1.20 -2.16
N VAL A 83 13.07 -1.71 -2.31
CA VAL A 83 12.63 -3.02 -1.81
C VAL A 83 11.98 -3.85 -2.93
N SER A 84 12.06 -5.16 -2.80
CA SER A 84 11.27 -6.11 -3.57
C SER A 84 9.81 -6.12 -3.09
N GLN A 85 8.92 -6.78 -3.84
CA GLN A 85 7.53 -6.90 -3.43
C GLN A 85 7.35 -7.67 -2.13
N SER A 86 8.14 -8.73 -1.92
CA SER A 86 8.07 -9.56 -0.71
C SER A 86 8.59 -8.80 0.50
N GLU A 87 9.70 -8.08 0.35
CA GLU A 87 10.23 -7.19 1.39
C GLU A 87 9.19 -6.13 1.77
N ASN A 88 8.62 -5.42 0.79
CA ASN A 88 7.59 -4.40 1.06
C ASN A 88 6.34 -4.95 1.76
N ASN A 89 5.95 -6.20 1.46
CA ASN A 89 4.79 -6.84 2.08
C ASN A 89 5.08 -7.35 3.50
N ALA A 90 6.33 -7.72 3.78
CA ALA A 90 6.79 -8.16 5.08
C ALA A 90 7.14 -6.99 6.00
N HIS A 91 7.51 -5.84 5.42
CA HIS A 91 7.94 -4.68 6.17
C HIS A 91 6.79 -4.00 6.92
N GLY A 92 7.10 -3.63 8.15
CA GLY A 92 6.28 -2.79 9.01
C GLY A 92 5.37 -3.50 10.00
N THR A 93 4.73 -2.71 10.85
CA THR A 93 3.92 -3.08 12.02
C THR A 93 2.50 -3.55 11.67
N ARG A 94 2.23 -3.81 10.38
CA ARG A 94 0.87 -4.14 9.91
C ARG A 94 0.34 -5.40 10.60
N SER A 95 1.19 -6.41 10.80
CA SER A 95 0.86 -7.64 11.51
C SER A 95 0.50 -7.39 12.97
N GLU A 96 1.25 -6.51 13.65
CA GLU A 96 1.08 -6.18 15.08
C GLU A 96 -0.20 -5.39 15.36
N LYS A 97 -0.72 -4.66 14.36
CA LYS A 97 -1.98 -3.91 14.45
C LYS A 97 -3.22 -4.80 14.33
N PHE A 98 -3.08 -6.08 13.97
CA PHE A 98 -4.24 -6.98 13.87
C PHE A 98 -4.62 -7.57 15.22
N ILE A 99 -5.93 -7.62 15.48
CA ILE A 99 -6.47 -8.38 16.61
C ILE A 99 -6.44 -9.86 16.23
N ALA A 100 -5.73 -10.67 17.01
CA ALA A 100 -5.66 -12.11 16.78
C ALA A 100 -7.06 -12.75 16.83
N ILE A 101 -7.28 -13.82 16.08
CA ILE A 101 -8.55 -14.50 15.92
C ILE A 101 -8.45 -15.89 16.53
N LYS A 102 -9.42 -16.24 17.37
CA LYS A 102 -9.57 -17.55 18.00
C LYS A 102 -10.56 -18.39 17.20
N LYS A 103 -10.18 -19.62 16.90
CA LYS A 103 -11.00 -20.65 16.26
C LYS A 103 -11.50 -21.62 17.30
N TYR A 104 -12.80 -21.90 17.29
CA TYR A 104 -13.43 -22.83 18.20
C TYR A 104 -14.19 -23.90 17.43
N SER A 105 -14.30 -25.08 18.02
CA SER A 105 -15.29 -26.08 17.61
C SER A 105 -16.72 -25.60 17.95
N LEU A 106 -17.73 -26.29 17.44
CA LEU A 106 -19.14 -25.89 17.63
C LEU A 106 -19.61 -26.03 19.08
N ASP A 107 -19.07 -27.01 19.80
CA ASP A 107 -19.20 -27.23 21.25
C ASP A 107 -18.39 -26.22 22.10
N GLY A 108 -17.61 -25.33 21.47
CA GLY A 108 -16.97 -24.21 22.14
C GLY A 108 -15.53 -24.47 22.62
N LYS A 109 -14.92 -25.60 22.26
CA LYS A 109 -13.51 -25.88 22.55
C LYS A 109 -12.60 -25.04 21.66
N LEU A 110 -11.58 -24.42 22.25
CA LEU A 110 -10.56 -23.67 21.50
C LEU A 110 -9.69 -24.62 20.67
N LEU A 111 -9.60 -24.38 19.37
CA LEU A 111 -8.81 -25.17 18.42
C LEU A 111 -7.53 -24.45 17.97
N GLY A 112 -7.49 -23.12 18.02
CA GLY A 112 -6.31 -22.37 17.62
C GLY A 112 -6.47 -20.86 17.74
N VAL A 113 -5.33 -20.17 17.73
CA VAL A 113 -5.23 -18.70 17.73
C VAL A 113 -4.36 -18.27 16.57
N TYR A 114 -4.85 -17.32 15.79
CA TYR A 114 -4.22 -16.85 14.57
C TYR A 114 -3.97 -15.35 14.65
N PRO A 115 -2.72 -14.88 14.51
CA PRO A 115 -2.39 -13.45 14.50
C PRO A 115 -3.24 -12.61 13.54
N THR A 116 -3.62 -13.17 12.39
CA THR A 116 -4.34 -12.45 11.33
C THR A 116 -5.52 -13.22 10.76
N LEU A 117 -6.50 -12.50 10.20
CA LEU A 117 -7.64 -13.11 9.47
C LEU A 117 -7.18 -13.98 8.30
N ARG A 118 -6.00 -13.66 7.73
CA ARG A 118 -5.41 -14.40 6.64
C ARG A 118 -4.93 -15.78 7.09
N GLU A 119 -4.24 -15.84 8.22
CA GLU A 119 -3.79 -17.10 8.80
C GLU A 119 -4.97 -17.95 9.27
N ALA A 120 -5.96 -17.32 9.91
CA ALA A 120 -7.21 -17.98 10.26
C ALA A 120 -7.87 -18.64 9.05
N GLY A 121 -7.98 -17.92 7.91
CA GLY A 121 -8.55 -18.47 6.68
C GLY A 121 -7.75 -19.63 6.08
N ARG A 122 -6.41 -19.58 6.18
CA ARG A 122 -5.51 -20.63 5.69
C ARG A 122 -5.55 -21.90 6.54
N SER A 123 -5.89 -21.79 7.83
CA SER A 123 -5.99 -22.91 8.76
C SER A 123 -7.18 -23.86 8.53
N VAL A 124 -8.03 -23.55 7.54
CA VAL A 124 -9.22 -24.33 7.23
C VAL A 124 -8.98 -25.04 5.90
N GLU A 125 -8.96 -26.36 5.97
CA GLU A 125 -8.95 -27.22 4.80
C GLU A 125 -10.33 -27.23 4.14
N ARG A 126 -10.35 -27.27 2.81
CA ARG A 126 -11.57 -27.45 2.04
C ARG A 126 -11.65 -28.90 1.56
N PRO A 127 -12.87 -29.44 1.32
CA PRO A 127 -13.04 -30.81 0.80
C PRO A 127 -12.29 -31.10 -0.51
N ASN A 128 -11.89 -30.06 -1.25
CA ASN A 128 -11.13 -30.14 -2.49
C ASN A 128 -9.62 -29.88 -2.32
N GLY A 129 -9.09 -29.93 -1.10
CA GLY A 129 -7.65 -29.79 -0.81
C GLY A 129 -7.06 -28.39 -1.00
N LYS A 130 -7.85 -27.38 -1.41
CA LYS A 130 -7.35 -26.01 -1.60
C LYS A 130 -7.44 -25.21 -0.30
N THR A 131 -6.30 -24.81 0.27
CA THR A 131 -6.22 -23.94 1.45
C THR A 131 -6.79 -22.54 1.14
N GLY A 132 -7.76 -22.09 1.95
CA GLY A 132 -8.66 -20.98 1.60
C GLY A 132 -8.10 -19.57 1.81
N GLU A 133 -7.76 -18.87 0.73
CA GLU A 133 -7.78 -17.39 0.75
C GLU A 133 -9.23 -16.82 0.68
N GLY A 134 -10.21 -17.62 0.25
CA GLY A 134 -11.58 -17.18 -0.01
C GLY A 134 -12.49 -16.95 1.21
N ASN A 135 -12.06 -17.25 2.44
CA ASN A 135 -12.97 -17.30 3.60
C ASN A 135 -12.80 -16.16 4.63
N ARG A 136 -11.88 -15.21 4.39
CA ARG A 136 -11.64 -14.10 5.33
C ARG A 136 -12.89 -13.29 5.63
N LYS A 137 -13.77 -13.09 4.63
CA LYS A 137 -15.03 -12.35 4.77
C LYS A 137 -15.99 -13.04 5.73
N SER A 138 -16.19 -14.35 5.58
CA SER A 138 -17.10 -15.13 6.43
C SER A 138 -16.57 -15.27 7.86
N ILE A 139 -15.25 -15.46 8.02
CA ILE A 139 -14.62 -15.45 9.35
C ILE A 139 -14.79 -14.08 10.02
N LYS A 140 -14.59 -12.98 9.29
CA LYS A 140 -14.83 -11.63 9.80
C LYS A 140 -16.27 -11.48 10.30
N LYS A 141 -17.26 -11.85 9.46
CA LYS A 141 -18.68 -11.83 9.85
C LYS A 141 -18.96 -12.66 11.12
N CYS A 142 -18.28 -13.80 11.30
CA CYS A 142 -18.38 -14.55 12.55
C CYS A 142 -17.82 -13.78 13.74
N CYS A 143 -16.63 -13.18 13.60
CA CYS A 143 -16.03 -12.39 14.67
C CYS A 143 -16.87 -11.16 15.03
N ASP A 144 -17.58 -10.57 14.06
CA ASP A 144 -18.48 -9.43 14.25
C ASP A 144 -19.87 -9.83 14.77
N GLY A 145 -20.17 -11.13 14.87
CA GLY A 145 -21.46 -11.65 15.33
C GLY A 145 -22.56 -11.71 14.27
N GLU A 146 -22.26 -11.38 13.00
CA GLU A 146 -23.21 -11.46 11.87
C GLU A 146 -23.44 -12.91 11.38
N LEU A 147 -22.52 -13.82 11.69
CA LEU A 147 -22.63 -15.24 11.36
C LEU A 147 -22.29 -16.09 12.59
N GLU A 148 -23.14 -17.08 12.91
CA GLU A 148 -22.87 -17.96 14.05
C GLU A 148 -21.62 -18.84 13.86
N GLN A 149 -21.39 -19.29 12.63
CA GLN A 149 -20.28 -20.14 12.27
C GLN A 149 -19.86 -19.97 10.80
N SER A 150 -18.62 -20.36 10.51
CA SER A 150 -18.11 -20.47 9.16
C SER A 150 -17.21 -21.69 9.04
N MET A 151 -17.44 -22.50 8.00
CA MET A 151 -16.68 -23.71 7.71
C MET A 151 -16.71 -24.74 8.86
N GLY A 152 -17.80 -24.82 9.61
CA GLY A 152 -17.93 -25.74 10.76
C GLY A 152 -17.20 -25.28 12.02
N TYR A 153 -16.78 -24.02 12.10
CA TYR A 153 -16.09 -23.45 13.26
C TYR A 153 -16.71 -22.13 13.69
N LYS A 154 -16.62 -21.83 14.99
CA LYS A 154 -16.91 -20.51 15.55
C LYS A 154 -15.63 -19.68 15.59
N TRP A 155 -15.72 -18.39 15.28
CA TRP A 155 -14.57 -17.49 15.21
C TRP A 155 -14.83 -16.24 16.06
N LYS A 156 -13.85 -15.85 16.87
CA LYS A 156 -13.95 -14.65 17.73
C LYS A 156 -12.63 -13.89 17.76
N TYR A 157 -12.68 -12.58 17.91
CA TYR A 157 -11.48 -11.81 18.23
C TYR A 157 -10.92 -12.20 19.61
N SER A 158 -9.60 -12.17 19.75
CA SER A 158 -8.87 -12.55 20.96
C SER A 158 -9.08 -11.57 22.11
N LYS A 159 -9.30 -10.29 21.77
CA LYS A 159 -9.74 -9.21 22.65
C LYS A 159 -11.13 -8.79 22.18
N SER A 160 -12.04 -8.49 23.11
CA SER A 160 -13.32 -7.87 22.76
C SER A 160 -13.03 -6.52 22.09
N THR A 161 -13.43 -6.35 20.84
CA THR A 161 -13.44 -5.03 20.20
C THR A 161 -14.25 -4.10 21.11
N PRO A 162 -13.76 -2.91 21.49
CA PRO A 162 -14.65 -1.90 22.03
C PRO A 162 -15.73 -1.66 20.99
N GLN A 163 -17.00 -1.80 21.36
CA GLN A 163 -18.08 -1.28 20.54
C GLN A 163 -17.86 0.24 20.45
N GLY A 164 -17.42 0.70 19.27
CA GLY A 164 -17.32 2.11 18.91
C GLY A 164 -18.56 2.55 18.17
#